data_AF-A0A1B6F6Z3-F1
#
_entry.id   AF-A0A1B6F6Z3-F1
#
_cell.length_a   1.000
_cell.length_b   1.000
_cell.length_c   1.000
_cell.angle_alpha   90.00
_cell.angle_beta   90.00
_cell.angle_gamma   90.00
#
_symmetry.space_group_name_H-M   'P 1'
#
loop_
_entity.id
_entity.type
_entity.pdbx_description
1 polymer ?
#
loop_
_entity_poly.entity_id
_entity_poly.type
_entity_poly.pdbx_seq_one_letter_code
_entity_poly.pdbx_strand_id
1 'polypeptide(L)'
;AGYQVPDGYEAAGAERLRIDQDEQAEQTATEDKLKNYQQLMVLENADLITTTEPFECCVCLVECAAQDGVVLRDCLHTFCRACLAHTVQFTEEAEVKCPFRDHNYACDSTLQEREIKALVTAEVYEQHLAKS
;
A
#
# COMPACT_ATOMS: atom_id res chain seq x y z
N ALA A 1 18.41 -35.79 -19.93
CA ALA A 1 17.62 -36.83 -20.62
C ALA A 1 16.15 -36.48 -20.43
N GLY A 2 15.43 -36.19 -21.52
CA GLY A 2 13.99 -35.89 -21.47
C GLY A 2 13.22 -37.21 -21.46
N TYR A 3 12.49 -37.49 -20.39
CA TYR A 3 11.55 -38.60 -20.38
C TYR A 3 10.43 -38.29 -21.36
N GLN A 4 10.15 -39.21 -22.28
CA GLN A 4 9.11 -39.04 -23.28
C GLN A 4 8.01 -40.07 -23.01
N VAL A 5 6.80 -39.57 -22.77
CA VAL A 5 5.64 -40.41 -22.47
C VAL A 5 5.31 -41.25 -23.71
N PRO A 6 5.16 -42.59 -23.58
CA PRO A 6 4.80 -43.46 -24.69
C PRO A 6 3.47 -43.06 -25.35
N ASP A 7 3.41 -43.16 -26.67
CA ASP A 7 2.20 -42.85 -27.44
C ASP A 7 1.07 -43.84 -27.09
N GLY A 8 -0.07 -43.32 -26.64
CA GLY A 8 -1.23 -44.12 -26.17
C GLY A 8 -1.30 -44.40 -24.66
N TYR A 9 -0.50 -43.73 -23.83
CA TYR A 9 -0.61 -43.81 -22.37
C TYR A 9 -1.89 -43.15 -21.83
N GLU A 10 -2.67 -43.88 -21.04
CA GLU A 10 -3.85 -43.34 -20.34
C GLU A 10 -3.64 -43.38 -18.82
N ALA A 11 -3.60 -42.19 -18.19
CA ALA A 11 -3.53 -42.08 -16.75
C ALA A 11 -4.82 -42.66 -16.11
N ALA A 12 -4.66 -43.58 -15.16
CA ALA A 12 -5.77 -44.29 -14.52
C ALA A 12 -5.70 -44.22 -12.99
N GLY A 13 -6.86 -44.23 -12.35
CA GLY A 13 -6.99 -44.29 -10.89
C GLY A 13 -6.25 -43.15 -10.18
N ALA A 14 -5.29 -43.49 -9.32
CA ALA A 14 -4.58 -42.56 -8.47
C ALA A 14 -3.74 -41.53 -9.24
N GLU A 15 -3.23 -41.88 -10.43
CA GLU A 15 -2.46 -40.96 -11.24
C GLU A 15 -3.34 -39.85 -11.84
N ARG A 16 -4.51 -40.20 -12.37
CA ARG A 16 -5.44 -39.20 -12.91
C ARG A 16 -5.89 -38.21 -11.85
N LEU A 17 -6.14 -38.70 -10.63
CA LEU A 17 -6.45 -37.84 -9.49
C LEU A 17 -5.31 -36.87 -9.14
N ARG A 18 -4.05 -37.29 -9.28
CA ARG A 18 -2.89 -36.43 -9.03
C ARG A 18 -2.74 -35.37 -10.13
N ILE A 19 -2.94 -35.75 -11.40
CA ILE A 19 -2.92 -34.81 -12.52
C ILE A 19 -4.02 -33.75 -12.33
N ASP A 20 -5.26 -34.15 -12.05
CA ASP A 20 -6.37 -33.22 -11.83
C ASP A 20 -6.09 -32.26 -10.64
N GLN A 21 -5.46 -32.76 -9.58
CA GLN A 21 -5.06 -31.95 -8.41
C GLN A 21 -3.94 -30.97 -8.75
N ASP A 22 -2.92 -31.40 -9.49
CA ASP A 22 -1.81 -30.55 -9.93
C ASP A 22 -2.33 -29.45 -10.86
N GLU A 23 -3.22 -29.79 -11.81
CA GLU A 23 -3.88 -28.82 -12.69
C GLU A 23 -4.74 -27.80 -11.91
N GLN A 24 -5.50 -28.25 -10.90
CA GLN A 24 -6.27 -27.35 -10.03
C GLN A 24 -5.34 -26.45 -9.18
N ALA A 25 -4.24 -26.98 -8.67
CA ALA A 25 -3.24 -26.21 -7.94
C ALA A 25 -2.58 -25.15 -8.83
N GLU A 26 -2.26 -25.49 -10.09
CA GLU A 26 -1.70 -24.56 -11.07
C GLU A 26 -2.71 -23.45 -11.46
N GLN A 27 -3.98 -23.82 -11.65
CA GLN A 27 -5.06 -22.86 -11.92
C GLN A 27 -5.23 -21.87 -10.76
N THR A 28 -5.41 -22.39 -9.53
CA THR A 28 -5.57 -21.54 -8.33
C THR A 28 -4.35 -20.66 -8.08
N ALA A 29 -3.13 -21.19 -8.24
CA ALA A 29 -1.90 -20.40 -8.14
C ALA A 29 -1.84 -19.27 -9.18
N THR A 30 -2.31 -19.52 -10.40
CA THR A 30 -2.37 -18.51 -11.47
C THR A 30 -3.40 -17.42 -11.15
N GLU A 31 -4.57 -17.80 -10.66
CA GLU A 31 -5.61 -16.86 -10.23
C GLU A 31 -5.14 -15.99 -9.05
N ASP A 32 -4.51 -16.59 -8.05
CA ASP A 32 -4.01 -15.87 -6.89
C ASP A 32 -2.84 -14.94 -7.25
N LYS A 33 -1.98 -15.37 -8.18
CA LYS A 33 -0.95 -14.49 -8.75
C LYS A 33 -1.57 -13.28 -9.46
N LEU A 34 -2.65 -13.47 -10.22
CA LEU A 34 -3.34 -12.38 -10.89
C LEU A 34 -3.98 -11.42 -9.88
N LYS A 35 -4.66 -11.94 -8.84
CA LYS A 35 -5.24 -11.13 -7.76
C LYS A 35 -4.19 -10.33 -7.02
N ASN A 36 -3.06 -10.95 -6.67
CA ASN A 36 -1.96 -10.29 -5.98
C ASN A 36 -1.38 -9.15 -6.86
N TYR A 37 -1.16 -9.41 -8.15
CA TYR A 37 -0.72 -8.39 -9.08
C TYR A 37 -1.69 -7.20 -9.14
N GLN A 38 -2.99 -7.45 -9.22
CA GLN A 38 -4.01 -6.40 -9.20
C GLN A 38 -3.97 -5.58 -7.90
N GLN A 39 -3.81 -6.22 -6.75
CA GLN A 39 -3.68 -5.53 -5.47
C GLN A 39 -2.42 -4.64 -5.41
N LEU A 40 -1.29 -5.14 -5.90
CA LEU A 40 -0.04 -4.36 -5.99
C LEU A 40 -0.22 -3.14 -6.90
N MET A 41 -0.86 -3.30 -8.06
CA MET A 41 -1.18 -2.19 -8.96
C MET A 41 -2.09 -1.15 -8.30
N VAL A 42 -3.11 -1.58 -7.54
CA VAL A 42 -3.98 -0.65 -6.81
C VAL A 42 -3.18 0.14 -5.79
N LEU A 43 -2.32 -0.51 -5.00
CA LEU A 43 -1.48 0.17 -4.01
C LEU A 43 -0.44 1.09 -4.64
N GLU A 44 0.10 0.75 -5.81
CA GLU A 44 1.04 1.59 -6.56
C GLU A 44 0.36 2.88 -7.06
N ASN A 45 -0.85 2.76 -7.61
CA ASN A 45 -1.60 3.86 -8.21
C ASN A 45 -2.42 4.68 -7.21
N ALA A 46 -2.54 4.24 -5.96
CA ALA A 46 -3.26 4.99 -4.93
C ALA A 46 -2.49 6.27 -4.52
N ASP A 47 -3.18 7.41 -4.53
CA ASP A 47 -2.63 8.68 -4.02
C ASP A 47 -2.41 8.64 -2.50
N LEU A 48 -3.30 7.96 -1.77
CA LEU A 48 -3.20 7.72 -0.34
C LEU A 48 -3.37 6.23 -0.03
N ILE A 49 -2.43 5.67 0.72
CA ILE A 49 -2.57 4.33 1.29
C ILE A 49 -3.27 4.50 2.63
N THR A 50 -4.43 3.85 2.81
CA THR A 50 -5.19 3.94 4.06
C THR A 50 -4.87 2.79 5.02
N THR A 51 -5.03 3.03 6.32
CA THR A 51 -4.82 1.97 7.33
C THR A 51 -5.90 0.90 7.23
N THR A 52 -5.53 -0.37 7.40
CA THR A 52 -6.49 -1.49 7.41
C THR A 52 -7.03 -1.79 8.80
N GLU A 53 -6.32 -1.38 9.84
CA GLU A 53 -6.63 -1.63 11.24
C GLU A 53 -6.75 -0.30 12.01
N PRO A 54 -7.51 -0.27 13.12
CA PRO A 54 -7.55 0.89 13.99
C PRO A 54 -6.19 1.12 14.66
N PHE A 55 -5.84 2.37 14.91
CA PHE A 55 -4.58 2.76 15.55
C PHE A 55 -4.72 4.07 16.31
N GLU A 56 -3.79 4.37 17.20
CA GLU A 56 -3.71 5.67 17.87
C GLU A 56 -2.72 6.57 17.12
N CYS A 57 -3.15 7.77 16.72
CA CYS A 57 -2.26 8.70 16.02
C CYS A 57 -1.25 9.31 17.00
N CYS A 58 0.05 9.17 16.74
CA CYS A 58 1.10 9.67 17.63
C CYS A 58 1.20 11.21 17.74
N VAL A 59 0.50 11.95 16.86
CA VAL A 59 0.51 13.43 16.86
C VAL A 59 -0.60 13.99 17.75
N CYS A 60 -1.82 13.48 17.64
CA CYS A 60 -2.98 13.98 18.40
C CYS A 60 -3.46 13.03 19.51
N LEU A 61 -2.89 11.82 19.60
CA LEU A 61 -3.26 10.77 20.55
C LEU A 61 -4.73 10.36 20.48
N VAL A 62 -5.33 10.47 19.29
CA VAL A 62 -6.73 10.08 19.03
C VAL A 62 -6.75 8.70 18.37
N GLU A 63 -7.67 7.85 18.84
CA GLU A 63 -7.99 6.57 18.19
C GLU A 63 -8.65 6.81 16.83
N CYS A 64 -8.02 6.29 15.80
CA CYS A 64 -8.49 6.34 14.42
C CYS A 64 -9.06 4.98 14.04
N ALA A 65 -10.25 4.97 13.43
CA ALA A 65 -10.84 3.75 12.91
C ALA A 65 -10.03 3.20 11.71
N ALA A 66 -10.29 1.95 11.35
CA ALA A 66 -9.80 1.41 10.09
C ALA A 66 -10.23 2.31 8.92
N GLN A 67 -9.33 2.52 7.96
CA GLN A 67 -9.46 3.39 6.79
C GLN A 67 -9.45 4.91 7.06
N ASP A 68 -9.43 5.34 8.31
CA ASP A 68 -9.38 6.77 8.70
C ASP A 68 -7.94 7.31 8.87
N GLY A 69 -6.96 6.41 8.86
CA GLY A 69 -5.54 6.75 8.81
C GLY A 69 -4.96 6.72 7.39
N VAL A 70 -3.79 7.33 7.26
CA VAL A 70 -2.94 7.26 6.07
C VAL A 70 -1.58 6.71 6.45
N VAL A 71 -1.03 5.84 5.61
CA VAL A 71 0.33 5.31 5.68
C VAL A 71 1.17 6.03 4.63
N LEU A 72 2.21 6.75 5.07
CA LEU A 72 3.12 7.44 4.15
C LEU A 72 3.98 6.44 3.38
N ARG A 73 4.15 6.65 2.07
CA ARG A 73 4.76 5.64 1.21
C ARG A 73 6.26 5.46 1.44
N ASP A 74 6.98 6.54 1.68
CA ASP A 74 8.45 6.50 1.76
C ASP A 74 8.99 6.02 3.11
N CYS A 75 8.20 6.16 4.18
CA CYS A 75 8.64 5.79 5.53
C CYS A 75 7.69 4.85 6.29
N LEU A 76 6.52 4.52 5.73
CA LEU A 76 5.50 3.65 6.32
C LEU A 76 4.94 4.10 7.68
N HIS A 77 5.19 5.35 8.09
CA HIS A 77 4.58 5.92 9.29
C HIS A 77 3.10 6.24 9.06
N THR A 78 2.29 6.05 10.11
CA THR A 78 0.84 6.17 10.05
C THR A 78 0.33 7.36 10.87
N PHE A 79 -0.62 8.10 10.30
CA PHE A 79 -1.19 9.28 10.92
C PHE A 79 -2.67 9.43 10.55
N CYS A 80 -3.44 10.13 11.38
CA CYS A 80 -4.78 10.51 10.99
C CYS A 80 -4.73 11.54 9.85
N ARG A 81 -5.75 11.54 8.99
CA ARG A 81 -5.83 12.46 7.84
C ARG A 81 -5.73 13.93 8.27
N ALA A 82 -6.36 14.28 9.39
CA ALA A 82 -6.38 15.65 9.89
C ALA A 82 -4.99 16.15 10.29
N CYS A 83 -4.18 15.32 10.97
CA CYS A 83 -2.83 15.71 11.36
C CYS A 83 -1.94 15.93 10.15
N LEU A 84 -2.00 15.06 9.14
CA LEU A 84 -1.22 15.26 7.91
C LEU A 84 -1.68 16.49 7.13
N ALA A 85 -2.99 16.73 7.00
CA ALA A 85 -3.52 17.91 6.34
C ALA A 85 -3.05 19.21 7.04
N HIS A 86 -3.03 19.23 8.37
CA HIS A 86 -2.50 20.36 9.13
C HIS A 86 -0.99 20.52 8.93
N THR A 87 -0.21 19.44 8.86
CA THR A 87 1.23 19.52 8.55
C THR A 87 1.46 20.19 7.21
N VAL A 88 0.69 19.85 6.18
CA VAL A 88 0.76 20.50 4.86
C VAL A 88 0.36 21.98 4.96
N GLN A 89 -0.74 22.29 5.65
CA GLN A 89 -1.27 23.64 5.72
C GLN A 89 -0.31 24.63 6.42
N PHE A 90 0.30 24.19 7.52
CA PHE A 90 1.09 25.05 8.39
C PHE A 90 2.60 24.93 8.21
N THR A 91 3.10 24.02 7.37
CA THR A 91 4.53 24.04 7.05
C THR A 91 4.89 25.34 6.32
N GLU A 92 6.02 25.94 6.68
CA GLU A 92 6.57 27.11 5.98
C GLU A 92 7.60 26.70 4.91
N GLU A 93 8.06 25.45 4.95
CA GLU A 93 9.03 24.90 4.01
C GLU A 93 8.36 24.42 2.71
N ALA A 94 9.10 24.48 1.60
CA ALA A 94 8.68 23.94 0.31
C ALA A 94 8.47 22.42 0.36
N GLU A 95 9.26 21.71 1.15
CA GLU A 95 9.10 20.28 1.40
C GLU A 95 8.30 20.04 2.69
N VAL A 96 7.25 19.23 2.62
CA VAL A 96 6.51 18.80 3.82
C VAL A 96 7.21 17.56 4.39
N LYS A 97 7.83 17.65 5.56
CA LYS A 97 8.47 16.50 6.23
C LYS A 97 7.44 15.60 6.95
N CYS A 98 7.80 14.34 7.12
CA CYS A 98 7.06 13.38 7.94
C CYS A 98 6.98 13.87 9.40
N PRO A 99 5.79 13.88 10.04
CA PRO A 99 5.67 14.32 11.44
C PRO A 99 6.28 13.35 12.47
N PHE A 100 6.75 12.18 12.06
CA PHE A 100 7.21 11.15 12.99
C PHE A 100 8.49 11.60 13.71
N ARG A 101 8.43 11.62 15.04
CA ARG A 101 9.58 11.82 15.91
C ARG A 101 9.39 11.07 17.22
N ASP A 102 10.46 10.47 17.70
CA ASP A 102 10.57 9.90 19.03
C ASP A 102 11.75 10.53 19.80
N HIS A 103 12.14 9.94 20.92
CA HIS A 103 13.22 10.46 21.77
C HIS A 103 14.61 10.41 21.12
N ASN A 104 14.80 9.60 20.07
CA ASN A 104 16.10 9.27 19.50
C ASN A 104 16.16 9.48 17.99
N TYR A 105 15.01 9.69 17.34
CA TYR A 105 14.89 9.71 15.89
C TYR A 105 13.79 10.68 15.45
N ALA A 106 14.09 11.49 14.43
CA ALA A 106 13.10 12.23 13.66
C ALA A 106 13.18 11.70 12.22
N CYS A 107 12.03 11.45 11.62
CA CYS A 107 12.00 10.93 10.26
C CYS A 107 12.30 12.04 9.25
N ASP A 108 13.30 11.82 8.39
CA ASP A 108 13.73 12.81 7.39
C ASP A 108 12.99 12.68 6.04
N SER A 109 12.09 11.70 5.91
CA SER A 109 11.28 11.52 4.70
C SER A 109 10.31 12.69 4.49
N THR A 110 9.99 12.98 3.23
CA THR A 110 9.02 13.98 2.81
C THR A 110 7.71 13.34 2.38
N LEU A 111 6.60 14.08 2.48
CA LEU A 111 5.35 13.71 1.86
C LEU A 111 5.46 13.92 0.35
N GLN A 112 4.94 12.97 -0.42
CA GLN A 112 4.93 13.05 -1.88
C GLN A 112 3.82 14.00 -2.35
N GLU A 113 4.00 14.63 -3.53
CA GLU A 113 3.00 15.55 -4.09
C GLU A 113 1.60 14.91 -4.23
N ARG A 114 1.53 13.62 -4.59
CA ARG A 114 0.27 12.87 -4.65
C ARG A 114 -0.43 12.75 -3.30
N GLU A 115 0.34 12.57 -2.23
CA GLU A 115 -0.19 12.47 -0.87
C GLU A 115 -0.71 13.84 -0.44
N ILE A 116 0.10 14.89 -0.64
CA ILE A 116 -0.25 16.28 -0.32
C ILE A 116 -1.55 16.68 -1.05
N LYS A 117 -1.61 16.48 -2.37
CA LYS A 117 -2.76 16.83 -3.20
C LYS A 117 -4.05 16.11 -2.76
N ALA A 118 -3.95 14.87 -2.30
CA ALA A 118 -5.10 14.09 -1.85
C ALA A 118 -5.49 14.37 -0.38
N LEU A 119 -4.58 14.94 0.42
CA LEU A 119 -4.81 15.28 1.84
C LEU A 119 -5.53 16.61 2.04
N VAL A 120 -5.34 17.58 1.15
CA VAL A 120 -5.82 18.95 1.34
C VAL A 120 -6.77 19.42 0.22
N THR A 121 -7.47 20.52 0.46
CA THR A 121 -8.29 21.17 -0.56
C THR A 121 -7.41 21.80 -1.64
N ALA A 122 -7.97 22.06 -2.82
CA ALA A 122 -7.26 22.71 -3.92
C ALA A 122 -6.64 24.06 -3.50
N GLU A 123 -7.36 24.84 -2.69
CA GLU A 123 -6.88 26.13 -2.18
C GLU A 123 -5.61 25.98 -1.32
N VAL A 124 -5.58 25.00 -0.41
CA VAL A 124 -4.41 24.74 0.44
C VAL A 124 -3.26 24.16 -0.38
N TYR A 125 -3.56 23.33 -1.37
CA TYR A 125 -2.55 22.80 -2.28
C TYR A 125 -1.89 23.89 -3.12
N GLU A 126 -2.66 24.83 -3.68
CA GLU A 126 -2.12 25.99 -4.40
C GLU A 126 -1.25 26.89 -3.51
N GLN A 127 -1.66 27.11 -2.26
CA GLN A 127 -0.84 27.83 -1.28
C GLN A 127 0.47 27.11 -0.97
N HIS A 128 0.46 25.78 -0.92
CA HIS A 128 1.67 24.99 -0.76
C HIS A 128 2.59 25.11 -1.99
N LEU A 129 2.05 25.01 -3.21
CA LEU A 129 2.82 25.20 -4.45
C LEU A 129 3.47 26.59 -4.55
N ALA A 130 2.84 27.63 -3.99
CA ALA A 130 3.40 28.98 -3.97
C ALA A 130 4.63 29.14 -3.05
N LYS A 131 4.93 28.14 -2.20
CA LYS A 131 6.10 28.12 -1.30
C LYS A 131 7.32 27.45 -1.93
N SER A 132 7.14 26.71 -3.03
CA SER A 132 8.17 25.96 -3.78
C SER A 132 8.77 26.79 -4.91
#